data_AF-A0A5C4QUT5-F1
#
_entry.id   AF-A0A5C4QUT5-F1
#
_cell.length_a   1.000
_cell.length_b   1.000
_cell.length_c   1.000
_cell.angle_alpha   90.00
_cell.angle_beta   90.00
_cell.angle_gamma   90.00
#
_symmetry.space_group_name_H-M   'P 1'
#
loop_
_entity.id
_entity.type
_entity.pdbx_description
1 polymer ?
#
loop_
_entity_poly.entity_id
_entity_poly.type
_entity_poly.pdbx_seq_one_letter_code
_entity_poly.pdbx_strand_id
1 'polypeptide(L)' 'MAHPWPEPLPASWSGQLERPEPLRYVQVEPSVVVEIEADVAFEHQRWRHRVRYVRARPDMSTDDVPLLLGEEEGYYGET' A
#
# COMPACT_ATOMS: atom_id res chain seq x y z
N MET A 1 7.64 1.84 17.26
CA MET A 1 6.44 1.18 16.71
C MET A 1 6.91 0.11 15.75
N ALA A 2 6.38 -1.11 15.82
CA ALA A 2 6.79 -2.20 14.93
C ALA A 2 6.16 -2.01 13.54
N HIS A 3 6.91 -2.30 12.47
CA HIS A 3 6.41 -2.24 11.11
C HIS A 3 5.30 -3.29 10.90
N PRO A 4 4.19 -2.95 10.22
CA PRO A 4 3.03 -3.83 10.14
C PRO A 4 3.27 -5.09 9.29
N TRP A 5 4.32 -5.13 8.47
CA TRP A 5 4.61 -6.27 7.60
C TRP A 5 5.66 -7.20 8.19
N PRO A 6 5.48 -8.53 8.04
CA PRO A 6 6.48 -9.52 8.46
C PRO A 6 7.75 -9.39 7.59
N GLU A 7 8.90 -9.72 8.17
CA GLU A 7 10.18 -9.78 7.47
C GLU A 7 10.77 -11.19 7.59
N PRO A 8 10.95 -11.92 6.47
CA PRO A 8 10.64 -11.56 5.08
C PRO A 8 9.12 -11.59 4.77
N LEU A 9 8.73 -11.01 3.65
CA LEU A 9 7.36 -11.14 3.14
C LEU A 9 7.06 -12.60 2.78
N PRO A 10 5.86 -13.10 3.11
CA PRO A 10 5.50 -14.48 2.84
C PRO A 10 5.51 -14.77 1.34
N ALA A 11 6.01 -15.95 0.99
CA ALA A 11 6.10 -16.48 -0.36
C ALA A 11 4.76 -16.48 -1.13
N SER A 12 3.63 -16.57 -0.42
CA SER A 12 2.30 -16.66 -1.02
C SER A 12 1.27 -15.98 -0.12
N TRP A 13 0.39 -15.18 -0.72
CA TRP A 13 -0.94 -14.92 -0.18
C TRP A 13 -1.90 -16.02 -0.69
N SER A 14 -2.96 -16.35 0.03
CA SER A 14 -3.82 -17.52 -0.24
C SER A 14 -4.19 -17.68 -1.73
N GLY A 15 -3.93 -18.86 -2.30
CA GLY A 15 -4.38 -19.24 -3.66
C GLY A 15 -3.31 -19.54 -4.72
N GLN A 16 -2.01 -19.41 -4.42
CA GLN A 16 -0.93 -19.79 -5.34
C GLN A 16 -0.45 -21.24 -5.12
N LEU A 17 -0.39 -22.02 -6.20
CA LEU A 17 0.00 -23.45 -6.20
C LEU A 17 1.52 -23.65 -6.17
N GLU A 18 2.28 -22.70 -6.72
CA GLU A 18 3.73 -22.67 -6.65
C GLU A 18 4.14 -21.81 -5.43
N ARG A 19 5.13 -22.28 -4.65
CA ARG A 19 5.65 -21.58 -3.47
C ARG A 19 6.95 -20.86 -3.85
N PRO A 20 6.94 -19.54 -4.13
CA PRO A 20 8.16 -18.74 -4.25
C PRO A 20 8.99 -18.80 -2.96
N GLU A 21 10.24 -18.37 -3.00
CA GLU A 21 10.99 -18.10 -1.78
C GLU A 21 10.45 -16.83 -1.07
N PRO A 22 10.50 -16.73 0.27
CA PRO A 22 10.12 -15.51 0.98
C PRO A 22 10.87 -14.29 0.46
N LEU A 23 10.14 -13.20 0.18
CA LEU A 23 10.70 -12.01 -0.44
C LEU A 23 11.29 -11.08 0.61
N ARG A 24 12.59 -10.82 0.52
CA ARG A 24 13.24 -9.79 1.34
C ARG A 24 12.84 -8.40 0.86
N TYR A 25 12.60 -7.50 1.79
CA TYR A 25 12.39 -6.08 1.52
C TYR A 25 13.21 -5.27 2.51
N VAL A 26 13.49 -4.02 2.15
CA VAL A 26 14.14 -3.06 3.03
C VAL A 26 13.11 -2.01 3.37
N GLN A 27 12.86 -1.82 4.66
CA GLN A 27 12.05 -0.70 5.14
C GLN A 27 12.83 0.60 4.94
N VAL A 28 12.15 1.61 4.40
CA VAL A 28 12.73 2.94 4.17
C VAL A 28 11.86 4.00 4.82
N GLU A 29 12.46 5.12 5.17
CA GLU A 29 11.72 6.29 5.59
C GLU A 29 10.97 6.88 4.37
N PRO A 30 9.64 7.13 4.46
CA PRO A 30 8.89 7.69 3.36
C PRO A 30 9.19 9.20 3.25
N SER A 31 10.14 9.55 2.40
CA SER A 31 10.60 10.94 2.20
C SER A 31 10.40 11.47 0.78
N VAL A 32 9.87 10.64 -0.13
CA VAL A 32 9.71 10.97 -1.56
C VAL A 32 8.28 10.72 -1.98
N VAL A 33 7.66 11.74 -2.60
CA VAL A 33 6.35 11.62 -3.25
C VAL A 33 6.54 11.19 -4.70
N VAL A 34 5.71 10.25 -5.16
CA VAL A 34 5.70 9.79 -6.55
C VAL A 34 4.29 9.86 -7.12
N GLU A 35 4.21 10.15 -8.41
CA GLU A 35 2.98 10.05 -9.18
C GLU A 35 2.85 8.63 -9.74
N ILE A 36 1.65 8.07 -9.65
CA ILE A 36 1.31 6.73 -10.12
C ILE A 36 0.06 6.77 -11.00
N GLU A 37 -0.02 5.83 -11.92
CA GLU A 37 -1.23 5.51 -12.68
C GLU A 37 -1.87 4.27 -12.04
N ALA A 38 -3.13 4.41 -11.63
CA ALA A 38 -3.92 3.35 -11.01
C ALA A 38 -5.24 3.20 -11.78
N ASP A 39 -5.80 1.99 -11.77
CA ASP A 39 -7.13 1.74 -12.31
C ASP A 39 -8.23 2.06 -11.27
N VAL A 40 -9.49 1.80 -11.63
CA VAL A 40 -10.65 2.08 -10.77
C VAL A 40 -10.89 1.04 -9.67
N ALA A 41 -10.10 -0.03 -9.58
CA ALA A 41 -10.31 -1.12 -8.64
C ALA A 41 -9.80 -0.78 -7.22
N PHE A 42 -10.41 0.23 -6.58
CA PHE A 42 -10.18 0.60 -5.18
C PHE A 42 -11.12 -0.17 -4.26
N GLU A 43 -10.60 -0.75 -3.18
CA GLU A 43 -11.44 -1.34 -2.14
C GLU A 43 -10.66 -1.39 -0.82
N HIS A 44 -11.32 -1.20 0.32
CA HIS A 44 -10.68 -1.26 1.64
C HIS A 44 -9.40 -0.39 1.73
N GLN A 45 -9.45 0.84 1.19
CA GLN A 45 -8.34 1.79 1.16
C GLN A 45 -7.07 1.27 0.43
N ARG A 46 -7.21 0.32 -0.50
CA ARG A 46 -6.11 -0.15 -1.34
C ARG A 46 -6.53 -0.38 -2.79
N TRP A 47 -5.59 -0.17 -3.70
CA TRP A 47 -5.74 -0.66 -5.07
C TRP A 47 -5.60 -2.17 -5.09
N ARG A 48 -6.56 -2.86 -5.72
CA ARG A 48 -6.54 -4.32 -5.86
C ARG A 48 -5.51 -4.80 -6.88
N HIS A 49 -5.14 -3.93 -7.82
CA HIS A 49 -4.17 -4.23 -8.87
C HIS A 49 -2.90 -3.41 -8.72
N ARG A 50 -1.83 -3.88 -9.38
CA ARG A 50 -0.54 -3.21 -9.40
C ARG A 50 -0.67 -1.84 -10.08
N VAL A 51 -0.18 -0.81 -9.41
CA VAL A 51 -0.07 0.55 -9.96
C VAL A 51 1.21 0.71 -10.79
N ARG A 52 1.18 1.64 -11.74
CA ARG A 52 2.34 1.97 -12.59
C ARG A 52 2.99 3.25 -12.11
N TYR A 53 4.30 3.24 -11.90
CA TYR A 53 5.07 4.44 -11.61
C TYR A 53 5.10 5.39 -12.81
N VAL A 54 4.86 6.68 -12.58
CA VAL A 54 4.95 7.74 -13.59
C VAL A 54 6.25 8.53 -13.40
N ARG A 55 6.40 9.22 -12.27
CA ARG A 55 7.56 10.09 -11.96
C ARG A 55 7.66 10.43 -10.47
N ALA A 56 8.83 10.86 -10.02
CA ALA A 56 8.99 11.51 -8.72
C ALA A 56 8.46 12.96 -8.74
N ARG A 57 7.99 13.43 -7.59
CA ARG A 57 7.49 14.79 -7.35
C ARG A 57 8.37 15.50 -6.32
N PRO A 58 9.59 15.93 -6.69
CA PRO A 58 10.48 16.65 -5.77
C PRO A 58 9.93 18.03 -5.37
N ASP A 59 8.89 18.50 -6.07
CA ASP A 59 8.14 19.71 -5.78
C ASP A 59 7.08 19.55 -4.68
N MET A 60 6.88 18.34 -4.13
CA MET A 60 5.89 18.04 -3.09
C MET A 60 6.55 17.45 -1.82
N SER A 61 6.03 17.84 -0.66
CA SER A 61 6.30 17.18 0.62
C SER A 61 5.38 15.98 0.81
N THR A 62 5.81 15.02 1.62
CA THR A 62 4.94 13.92 2.09
C THR A 62 3.77 14.42 2.91
N ASP A 63 3.90 15.58 3.57
CA ASP A 63 2.80 16.22 4.33
C ASP A 63 1.70 16.77 3.41
N ASP A 64 2.01 17.00 2.13
CA ASP A 64 1.04 17.49 1.14
C ASP A 64 0.15 16.38 0.58
N VAL A 65 0.46 15.11 0.87
CA VAL A 65 -0.30 13.95 0.38
C VAL A 65 -1.32 13.53 1.45
N PRO A 66 -2.64 13.58 1.15
CA PRO A 66 -3.64 13.18 2.12
C PRO A 66 -3.48 11.70 2.45
N LEU A 67 -3.50 11.39 3.75
CA LEU A 67 -3.52 10.01 4.19
C LEU A 67 -4.86 9.39 3.78
N LEU A 68 -4.80 8.22 3.13
CA LEU A 68 -5.98 7.39 2.85
C LEU A 68 -6.41 6.62 4.13
N LEU A 69 -6.34 7.30 5.28
CA LEU A 69 -6.88 6.81 6.53
C LEU A 69 -8.36 7.21 6.52
N GLY A 70 -9.24 6.22 6.46
CA GLY A 70 -10.69 6.48 6.47
C GLY A 70 -11.08 7.34 7.66
N GLU A 71 -11.93 8.34 7.40
CA GLU A 71 -12.83 8.83 8.44
C GLU A 71 -13.61 7.62 8.97
N GLU A 72 -13.41 7.29 10.24
CA GLU A 72 -14.20 6.28 10.94
C GLU A 72 -15.64 6.79 11.10
N GLU A 73 -16.45 6.73 10.04
CA GLU A 73 -17.91 6.78 10.18
C GLU A 73 -18.49 5.43 9.71
N GLY A 74 -18.55 4.51 10.67
CA GLY A 74 -19.48 3.38 10.75
C GLY A 74 -19.70 2.52 9.50
N TYR A 75 -18.88 1.48 9.30
CA TYR A 75 -19.24 0.37 8.41
C TYR A 75 -20.17 -0.67 9.07
N TYR A 76 -20.21 -0.73 10.41
CA TYR A 76 -21.28 -1.44 11.09
C TYR A 76 -22.42 -0.47 11.31
N GLY A 77 -23.44 -0.58 10.45
CA GLY A 77 -24.76 -0.02 10.76
C GLY A 77 -25.20 -0.55 12.12
N GLU A 78 -25.29 0.35 13.10
CA GLU A 78 -26.02 0.12 14.33
C GLU A 78 -27.41 -0.42 14.01
N THR A 79 -27.76 -1.54 14.64
CA THR A 79 -29.13 -2.05 14.71
C THR A 79 -29.57 -2.02 16.17
#